data_AF-A0A7C3LZF2-F1
#
_entry.id   AF-A0A7C3LZF2-F1
#
_cell.length_a   1.000
_cell.length_b   1.000
_cell.length_c   1.000
_cell.angle_alpha   90.00
_cell.angle_beta   90.00
_cell.angle_gamma   90.00
#
_symmetry.space_group_name_H-M   'P 1'
#
loop_
_entity.id
_entity.type
_entity.pdbx_description
1 polymer ?
#
loop_
_entity_poly.entity_id
_entity_poly.type
_entity_poly.pdbx_seq_one_letter_code
_entity_poly.pdbx_strand_id
1 'polypeptide(L)'
;MSNQNHSGSGDNIAGDKHEHYYHNGSKTINKEELKKSCTEHYLQNFKTISLLIEDDKKPIDDIYVNLAIIKEEKEKDIKDPSKLLDRDKIINSYEEIYKPKEPIAIEKLIEKSSKFNSAKALIYGKAGIGKTTFCKHIAYRWAKGELYSEFDNIVYIALREWKEDGLESIIKKIYFEEKHQNEAIEIDQSKTLFLFDGYDELSETSLLHGAIKKYNLQNYIITSRPYGYRKSDFDVNEVFETIGFTDENVTAYIDKFFQEQKHKTNLQNFLKQNINIRHIAYIPLMLEMICSLWREKAKNNQSFLSPMTMTELYSEVIEYVFFEYSETNNTAYIQEREDEIFNYLGKIAFEGLKRQVIVLDKSIIKEKKEFFVDYVLKTGFLKSDRKHRNPLMNSYQFPHLTFQECFSALYVSKLSKEEISEVIREYKFYPYMQVFFAFLGGLIDDKEWFLLEIESEPKDLAGFYQILFTINCLSEIHIGSLINSSIETKINQEITYWIELLCDDKNRIGNSNLYIQFRNFFDRLKNIPLWLNKSTSDSIIKVIEDIHNEFNIPMRERLVEDYFIYFIKNNNFIEISILDKLLNN
;
A
#
# COMPACT_ATOMS: atom_id res chain seq x y z
N MET A 1 -20.35 33.58 65.76
CA MET A 1 -21.53 33.33 66.61
C MET A 1 -21.94 31.87 66.40
N SER A 2 -22.03 31.09 67.49
CA SER A 2 -22.65 29.75 67.69
C SER A 2 -22.30 28.64 66.67
N ASN A 3 -21.55 27.56 66.96
CA ASN A 3 -21.48 26.64 68.12
C ASN A 3 -22.80 25.93 68.49
N GLN A 4 -22.84 24.60 68.24
CA GLN A 4 -23.57 23.50 68.91
C GLN A 4 -23.11 22.21 68.17
N ASN A 5 -22.30 21.27 68.69
CA ASN A 5 -22.27 20.50 69.94
C ASN A 5 -23.57 19.76 70.26
N HIS A 6 -23.59 18.46 69.94
CA HIS A 6 -24.21 17.44 70.79
C HIS A 6 -23.30 16.22 70.92
N SER A 7 -23.41 15.60 72.08
CA SER A 7 -22.45 14.80 72.81
C SER A 7 -23.12 13.55 73.39
N GLY A 8 -22.34 12.51 73.63
CA GLY A 8 -22.67 11.33 74.47
C GLY A 8 -23.14 10.14 73.63
N SER A 9 -22.77 8.89 73.87
CA SER A 9 -22.09 8.15 74.96
C SER A 9 -21.78 6.77 74.33
N GLY A 10 -20.63 6.12 74.49
CA GLY A 10 -20.10 5.62 75.74
C GLY A 10 -20.78 4.30 76.14
N ASP A 11 -20.45 3.19 75.46
CA ASP A 11 -20.63 1.83 75.99
C ASP A 11 -19.54 0.89 75.46
N ASN A 12 -18.70 0.43 76.38
CA ASN A 12 -17.74 -0.66 76.20
C ASN A 12 -18.44 -1.98 76.50
N ILE A 13 -18.48 -2.92 75.55
CA ILE A 13 -18.64 -4.35 75.85
C ILE A 13 -17.58 -5.12 75.07
N ALA A 14 -16.97 -6.05 75.81
CA ALA A 14 -15.78 -6.80 75.51
C ALA A 14 -15.86 -7.69 74.26
N GLY A 15 -14.69 -7.82 73.63
CA GLY A 15 -14.14 -9.00 72.97
C GLY A 15 -15.09 -10.02 72.37
N ASP A 16 -15.06 -10.11 71.04
CA ASP A 16 -15.01 -11.41 70.40
C ASP A 16 -14.02 -11.40 69.23
N LYS A 17 -13.12 -12.39 69.29
CA LYS A 17 -12.17 -12.73 68.24
C LYS A 17 -12.96 -13.28 67.07
N HIS A 18 -13.06 -12.52 65.99
CA HIS A 18 -13.36 -13.09 64.67
C HIS A 18 -12.17 -12.85 63.75
N GLU A 19 -11.27 -13.84 63.83
CA GLU A 19 -10.69 -14.54 62.70
C GLU A 19 -10.59 -13.77 61.39
N HIS A 20 -9.34 -13.49 61.05
CA HIS A 20 -8.80 -13.49 59.69
C HIS A 20 -9.66 -14.24 58.66
N TYR A 21 -10.54 -13.52 57.97
CA TYR A 21 -10.98 -13.90 56.63
C TYR A 21 -9.90 -13.49 55.62
N TYR A 22 -8.76 -14.20 55.67
CA TYR A 22 -7.98 -14.41 54.46
C TYR A 22 -8.75 -15.41 53.60
N HIS A 23 -9.64 -14.91 52.75
CA HIS A 23 -10.25 -15.71 51.70
C HIS A 23 -9.54 -15.48 50.37
N ASN A 24 -8.93 -16.59 49.93
CA ASN A 24 -8.47 -16.96 48.59
C ASN A 24 -7.25 -16.22 48.06
N GLY A 25 -6.13 -16.97 48.01
CA GLY A 25 -4.99 -16.64 47.17
C GLY A 25 -5.47 -16.35 45.77
N SER A 26 -5.18 -15.14 45.29
CA SER A 26 -5.39 -14.74 43.91
C SER A 26 -4.68 -15.74 43.01
N LYS A 27 -5.44 -16.61 42.34
CA LYS A 27 -4.89 -17.44 41.27
C LYS A 27 -4.19 -16.51 40.29
N THR A 28 -2.96 -16.86 39.95
CA THR A 28 -2.10 -16.11 39.05
C THR A 28 -1.84 -17.01 37.86
N ILE A 29 -2.12 -16.51 36.66
CA ILE A 29 -1.78 -17.17 35.41
C ILE A 29 -0.27 -17.15 35.30
N ASN A 30 0.34 -18.34 35.32
CA ASN A 30 1.79 -18.47 35.24
C ASN A 30 2.28 -18.44 33.77
N LYS A 31 3.61 -18.39 33.59
CA LYS A 31 4.25 -18.30 32.27
C LYS A 31 3.95 -19.48 31.35
N GLU A 32 3.76 -20.69 31.90
CA GLU A 32 3.46 -21.90 31.12
C GLU A 32 2.01 -21.91 30.63
N GLU A 33 1.07 -21.45 31.47
CA GLU A 33 -0.33 -21.28 31.10
C GLU A 33 -0.51 -20.23 30.00
N LEU A 34 0.21 -19.09 30.10
CA LEU A 34 0.25 -18.08 29.04
C LEU A 34 0.79 -18.65 27.73
N LYS A 35 1.91 -19.40 27.78
CA LYS A 35 2.51 -20.03 26.60
C LYS A 35 1.55 -21.00 25.93
N LYS A 36 0.91 -21.85 26.74
CA LYS A 36 -0.05 -22.83 26.26
C LYS A 36 -1.21 -22.15 25.55
N SER A 37 -1.82 -21.14 26.18
CA SER A 37 -2.96 -20.45 25.60
C SER A 37 -2.61 -19.71 24.31
N CYS A 38 -1.48 -18.99 24.27
CA CYS A 38 -1.01 -18.34 23.04
C CYS A 38 -0.79 -19.35 21.92
N THR A 39 -0.10 -20.46 22.20
CA THR A 39 0.17 -21.54 21.24
C THR A 39 -1.13 -22.12 20.68
N GLU A 40 -2.08 -22.49 21.55
CA GLU A 40 -3.38 -23.03 21.15
C GLU A 40 -4.15 -22.03 20.29
N HIS A 41 -4.18 -20.75 20.68
CA HIS A 41 -4.82 -19.68 19.92
C HIS A 41 -4.25 -19.55 18.51
N TYR A 42 -2.92 -19.54 18.34
CA TYR A 42 -2.29 -19.35 17.03
C TYR A 42 -2.47 -20.57 16.12
N LEU A 43 -2.31 -21.79 16.66
CA LEU A 43 -2.51 -23.02 15.89
C LEU A 43 -3.96 -23.18 15.42
N GLN A 44 -4.92 -22.63 16.15
CA GLN A 44 -6.33 -22.65 15.76
C GLN A 44 -6.71 -21.52 14.80
N ASN A 45 -6.30 -20.28 15.10
CA ASN A 45 -6.81 -19.08 14.43
C ASN A 45 -5.91 -18.55 13.31
N PHE A 46 -4.59 -18.81 13.36
CA PHE A 46 -3.62 -18.27 12.38
C PHE A 46 -3.10 -19.32 11.39
N LYS A 47 -3.53 -20.59 11.51
CA LYS A 47 -3.19 -21.65 10.56
C LYS A 47 -3.62 -21.38 9.12
N THR A 48 -4.65 -20.56 8.94
CA THR A 48 -5.18 -20.22 7.62
C THR A 48 -5.32 -18.71 7.46
N ILE A 49 -5.25 -18.26 6.21
CA ILE A 49 -5.52 -16.89 5.81
C ILE A 49 -6.76 -16.85 4.92
N SER A 50 -7.64 -15.88 5.20
CA SER A 50 -8.72 -15.50 4.29
C SER A 50 -8.13 -14.53 3.27
N LEU A 51 -8.18 -14.90 1.99
CA LEU A 51 -7.91 -13.96 0.90
C LEU A 51 -9.08 -13.00 0.78
N LEU A 52 -8.90 -11.84 0.13
CA LEU A 52 -9.93 -10.81 0.16
C LEU A 52 -11.23 -11.27 -0.53
N ILE A 53 -11.08 -12.11 -1.56
CA ILE A 53 -12.14 -12.44 -2.52
C ILE A 53 -12.44 -13.95 -2.57
N GLU A 54 -11.59 -14.81 -1.99
CA GLU A 54 -11.85 -16.27 -2.00
C GLU A 54 -12.62 -16.73 -0.74
N ASP A 55 -13.67 -17.53 -0.94
CA ASP A 55 -14.40 -18.23 0.13
C ASP A 55 -13.52 -19.19 0.94
N ASP A 56 -12.49 -19.75 0.29
CA ASP A 56 -11.64 -20.78 0.88
C ASP A 56 -10.47 -20.20 1.67
N LYS A 57 -10.47 -20.48 2.98
CA LYS A 57 -9.32 -20.26 3.85
C LYS A 57 -8.17 -21.17 3.43
N LYS A 58 -7.06 -20.58 2.96
CA LYS A 58 -5.85 -21.33 2.59
C LYS A 58 -4.89 -21.47 3.78
N PRO A 59 -4.19 -22.61 3.94
CA PRO A 59 -3.12 -22.71 4.92
C PRO A 59 -2.09 -21.61 4.72
N ILE A 60 -1.68 -20.95 5.80
CA ILE A 60 -0.78 -19.79 5.70
C ILE A 60 0.59 -20.20 5.11
N ASP A 61 1.11 -21.37 5.47
CA ASP A 61 2.41 -21.88 5.00
C ASP A 61 2.41 -22.12 3.46
N ASP A 62 1.26 -22.50 2.91
CA ASP A 62 1.11 -22.83 1.49
C ASP A 62 1.17 -21.60 0.60
N ILE A 63 0.78 -20.42 1.12
CA ILE A 63 0.66 -19.19 0.32
C ILE A 63 1.60 -18.07 0.76
N TYR A 64 2.10 -18.11 2.00
CA TYR A 64 2.93 -17.04 2.54
C TYR A 64 4.26 -16.92 1.79
N VAL A 65 4.63 -15.70 1.44
CA VAL A 65 5.91 -15.33 0.86
C VAL A 65 6.50 -14.21 1.71
N ASN A 66 7.79 -14.32 2.04
CA ASN A 66 8.47 -13.32 2.85
C ASN A 66 8.42 -11.95 2.17
N LEU A 67 8.01 -10.94 2.93
CA LEU A 67 8.05 -9.56 2.47
C LEU A 67 9.49 -9.09 2.31
N ALA A 68 9.74 -8.30 1.29
CA ALA A 68 10.96 -7.52 1.20
C ALA A 68 10.93 -6.43 2.28
N ILE A 69 11.96 -6.42 3.12
CA ILE A 69 12.09 -5.52 4.26
C ILE A 69 13.48 -4.88 4.20
N ILE A 70 13.55 -3.56 4.32
CA ILE A 70 14.81 -2.82 4.35
C ILE A 70 15.01 -2.20 5.72
N LYS A 71 16.25 -2.22 6.21
CA LYS A 71 16.68 -1.52 7.41
C LYS A 71 16.97 -0.05 7.10
N GLU A 72 16.38 0.88 7.85
CA GLU A 72 16.66 2.31 7.71
C GLU A 72 18.09 2.60 8.23
N GLU A 73 18.99 3.14 7.39
CA GLU A 73 20.30 3.60 7.87
C GLU A 73 20.16 4.85 8.74
N LYS A 74 20.92 4.91 9.84
CA LYS A 74 20.87 6.03 10.80
C LYS A 74 21.57 7.27 10.24
N GLU A 75 20.82 8.14 9.55
CA GLU A 75 20.95 9.61 9.45
C GLU A 75 19.90 10.12 8.44
N LYS A 76 19.04 11.11 8.70
CA LYS A 76 19.17 12.36 9.44
C LYS A 76 17.97 12.56 10.37
N ASP A 77 18.12 13.44 11.36
CA ASP A 77 17.04 14.04 12.14
C ASP A 77 15.92 14.58 11.21
N ILE A 78 14.94 13.73 10.90
CA ILE A 78 13.68 14.17 10.30
C ILE A 78 12.86 14.71 11.47
N LYS A 79 13.05 16.00 11.77
CA LYS A 79 12.37 16.72 12.85
C LYS A 79 10.85 16.82 12.70
N ASP A 80 10.25 16.23 11.66
CA ASP A 80 8.81 16.24 11.50
C ASP A 80 8.29 15.13 10.55
N PRO A 81 7.49 14.16 11.03
CA PRO A 81 6.83 13.17 10.18
C PRO A 81 5.84 13.78 9.17
N SER A 82 5.33 15.01 9.41
CA SER A 82 4.58 15.72 8.35
C SER A 82 5.45 16.10 7.15
N LYS A 83 6.79 16.04 7.27
CA LYS A 83 7.74 16.20 6.16
C LYS A 83 8.21 14.88 5.53
N LEU A 84 7.66 13.73 5.93
CA LEU A 84 7.67 12.53 5.06
C LEU A 84 6.83 12.78 3.79
N LEU A 85 6.08 13.88 3.76
CA LEU A 85 5.52 14.52 2.57
C LEU A 85 6.52 15.47 1.89
N ASP A 86 7.84 15.29 2.00
CA ASP A 86 8.79 15.82 1.01
C ASP A 86 8.57 15.04 -0.30
N ARG A 87 7.48 15.45 -0.95
CA ARG A 87 6.95 14.95 -2.21
C ARG A 87 7.82 15.35 -3.41
N ASP A 88 8.93 16.03 -3.17
CA ASP A 88 10.03 16.10 -4.14
C ASP A 88 10.61 14.70 -4.42
N LYS A 89 10.37 13.71 -3.54
CA LYS A 89 10.59 12.28 -3.80
C LYS A 89 9.44 11.57 -4.53
N ILE A 90 8.28 12.21 -4.76
CA ILE A 90 7.18 11.66 -5.58
C ILE A 90 7.45 11.86 -7.09
N ILE A 91 8.46 12.66 -7.45
CA ILE A 91 8.96 12.72 -8.84
C ILE A 91 9.73 11.43 -9.19
N ASN A 92 10.03 10.58 -8.21
CA ASN A 92 10.57 9.28 -8.48
C ASN A 92 9.42 8.37 -8.92
N SER A 93 9.58 7.83 -10.13
CA SER A 93 8.52 7.12 -10.85
C SER A 93 7.92 5.98 -10.02
N TYR A 94 6.73 5.48 -10.40
CA TYR A 94 6.17 4.24 -9.82
C TYR A 94 7.25 3.15 -9.61
N GLU A 95 8.19 3.05 -10.54
CA GLU A 95 9.36 2.18 -10.48
C GLU A 95 10.23 2.36 -9.24
N GLU A 96 10.49 3.58 -8.75
CA GLU A 96 11.36 3.78 -7.57
C GLU A 96 10.69 3.43 -6.24
N ILE A 97 9.37 3.64 -6.17
CA ILE A 97 8.55 3.20 -5.03
C ILE A 97 8.58 1.67 -4.91
N TYR A 98 8.64 1.00 -6.07
CA TYR A 98 8.47 -0.44 -6.23
C TYR A 98 9.78 -1.14 -6.65
N LYS A 99 10.94 -0.46 -6.63
CA LYS A 99 12.23 -1.06 -7.04
C LYS A 99 12.50 -2.36 -6.24
N PRO A 100 12.96 -3.44 -6.88
CA PRO A 100 13.32 -4.67 -6.18
C PRO A 100 14.43 -4.36 -5.18
N LYS A 101 14.17 -4.57 -3.90
CA LYS A 101 15.18 -4.46 -2.83
C LYS A 101 15.19 -5.77 -2.03
N GLU A 102 16.35 -6.13 -1.52
CA GLU A 102 16.59 -7.47 -1.01
C GLU A 102 15.79 -7.76 0.28
N PRO A 103 15.09 -8.90 0.37
CA PRO A 103 14.39 -9.29 1.59
C PRO A 103 15.34 -9.58 2.75
N ILE A 104 15.13 -8.93 3.89
CA ILE A 104 15.67 -9.42 5.16
C ILE A 104 14.86 -10.65 5.60
N ALA A 105 15.54 -11.77 5.80
CA ALA A 105 14.92 -12.98 6.34
C ALA A 105 14.29 -12.71 7.71
N ILE A 106 13.10 -13.27 7.98
CA ILE A 106 12.35 -13.06 9.23
C ILE A 106 13.22 -13.41 10.43
N GLU A 107 14.00 -14.47 10.30
CA GLU A 107 14.94 -14.97 11.29
C GLU A 107 15.99 -13.91 11.71
N LYS A 108 16.29 -12.94 10.82
CA LYS A 108 17.28 -11.88 11.04
C LYS A 108 16.68 -10.56 11.56
N LEU A 109 15.35 -10.41 11.58
CA LEU A 109 14.68 -9.18 12.06
C LEU A 109 14.83 -8.99 13.57
N ILE A 110 14.97 -10.10 14.29
CA ILE A 110 15.14 -10.15 15.75
C ILE A 110 16.44 -10.89 16.09
N GLU A 111 17.54 -10.57 15.41
CA GLU A 111 18.82 -10.85 16.07
C GLU A 111 18.91 -9.89 17.25
N LYS A 112 18.92 -10.41 18.49
CA LYS A 112 19.41 -9.64 19.64
C LYS A 112 20.77 -9.12 19.21
N SER A 113 20.83 -7.84 18.82
CA SER A 113 22.08 -7.29 18.35
C SER A 113 23.11 -7.59 19.43
N SER A 114 24.31 -8.02 19.06
CA SER A 114 25.42 -8.27 19.99
C SER A 114 25.77 -7.05 20.88
N LYS A 115 25.09 -5.91 20.69
CA LYS A 115 25.15 -4.67 21.47
C LYS A 115 23.99 -4.44 22.45
N PHE A 116 22.83 -5.09 22.31
CA PHE A 116 21.64 -4.87 23.15
C PHE A 116 20.92 -6.17 23.50
N ASN A 117 20.67 -6.43 24.79
CA ASN A 117 19.92 -7.60 25.28
C ASN A 117 18.38 -7.44 25.12
N SER A 118 17.93 -6.57 24.21
CA SER A 118 16.53 -6.20 23.96
C SER A 118 16.21 -6.24 22.46
N ALA A 119 15.00 -6.70 22.11
CA ALA A 119 14.52 -6.82 20.74
C ALA A 119 13.38 -5.81 20.48
N LYS A 120 13.72 -4.56 20.20
CA LYS A 120 12.75 -3.47 19.97
C LYS A 120 12.82 -3.01 18.52
N ALA A 121 11.79 -3.31 17.74
CA ALA A 121 11.74 -2.96 16.32
C ALA A 121 10.42 -2.29 15.93
N LEU A 122 10.51 -1.38 14.97
CA LEU A 122 9.36 -0.81 14.28
C LEU A 122 9.39 -1.25 12.81
N ILE A 123 8.29 -1.80 12.32
CA ILE A 123 8.11 -2.20 10.93
C ILE A 123 6.99 -1.36 10.33
N TYR A 124 7.32 -0.45 9.41
CA TYR A 124 6.31 0.36 8.74
C TYR A 124 6.18 0.04 7.26
N GLY A 125 5.02 0.34 6.68
CA GLY A 125 4.82 0.22 5.24
C GLY A 125 3.40 0.50 4.82
N LYS A 126 3.17 0.57 3.51
CA LYS A 126 1.89 0.98 2.91
C LYS A 126 0.74 0.01 3.23
N ALA A 127 -0.48 0.45 2.97
CA ALA A 127 -1.66 -0.41 3.08
C ALA A 127 -1.56 -1.59 2.09
N GLY A 128 -2.15 -2.74 2.43
CA GLY A 128 -2.14 -3.93 1.57
C GLY A 128 -0.79 -4.67 1.47
N ILE A 129 0.26 -4.16 2.12
CA ILE A 129 1.63 -4.72 2.02
C ILE A 129 1.85 -6.01 2.82
N GLY A 130 0.89 -6.42 3.65
CA GLY A 130 0.95 -7.69 4.39
C GLY A 130 1.51 -7.65 5.81
N LYS A 131 1.67 -6.47 6.45
CA LYS A 131 2.17 -6.34 7.84
C LYS A 131 1.43 -7.21 8.88
N THR A 132 0.10 -7.18 8.87
CA THR A 132 -0.71 -8.05 9.75
C THR A 132 -0.48 -9.53 9.46
N THR A 133 -0.42 -9.91 8.19
CA THR A 133 -0.14 -11.29 7.78
C THR A 133 1.24 -11.73 8.26
N PHE A 134 2.23 -10.85 8.17
CA PHE A 134 3.58 -11.05 8.68
C PHE A 134 3.60 -11.29 10.20
N CYS A 135 2.92 -10.47 11.00
CA CYS A 135 2.82 -10.68 12.45
C CYS A 135 2.13 -12.01 12.82
N LYS A 136 1.04 -12.34 12.12
CA LYS A 136 0.33 -13.62 12.34
C LYS A 136 1.20 -14.81 11.97
N HIS A 137 1.98 -14.72 10.89
CA HIS A 137 2.88 -15.77 10.46
C HIS A 137 4.02 -16.01 11.46
N ILE A 138 4.60 -14.94 12.05
CA ILE A 138 5.57 -15.07 13.14
C ILE A 138 4.97 -15.84 14.32
N ALA A 139 3.80 -15.40 14.81
CA ALA A 139 3.13 -16.03 15.94
C ALA A 139 2.80 -17.50 15.67
N TYR A 140 2.36 -17.82 14.45
CA TYR A 140 2.05 -19.19 14.02
C TYR A 140 3.29 -20.09 13.95
N ARG A 141 4.39 -19.64 13.33
CA ARG A 141 5.64 -20.44 13.26
C ARG A 141 6.29 -20.64 14.62
N TRP A 142 6.24 -19.64 15.50
CA TRP A 142 6.67 -19.80 16.89
C TRP A 142 5.84 -20.86 17.62
N ALA A 143 4.52 -20.88 17.44
CA ALA A 143 3.64 -21.90 18.03
C ALA A 143 3.95 -23.33 17.55
N LYS A 144 4.47 -23.48 16.33
CA LYS A 144 4.99 -24.75 15.79
C LYS A 144 6.40 -25.11 16.29
N GLY A 145 7.07 -24.20 16.99
CA GLY A 145 8.45 -24.37 17.47
C GLY A 145 9.51 -24.12 16.39
N GLU A 146 9.17 -23.43 15.31
CA GLU A 146 10.05 -23.24 14.14
C GLU A 146 10.80 -21.90 14.13
N LEU A 147 10.39 -20.94 14.96
CA LEU A 147 10.89 -19.56 14.93
C LEU A 147 11.03 -18.99 16.35
N TYR A 148 12.08 -18.21 16.56
CA TYR A 148 12.40 -17.48 17.80
C TYR A 148 12.30 -18.31 19.10
N SER A 149 13.00 -19.44 19.13
CA SER A 149 13.02 -20.36 20.28
C SER A 149 13.62 -19.75 21.56
N GLU A 150 14.29 -18.60 21.46
CA GLU A 150 14.83 -17.84 22.59
C GLU A 150 13.76 -17.18 23.47
N PHE A 151 12.54 -16.98 22.95
CA PHE A 151 11.39 -16.46 23.69
C PHE A 151 10.48 -17.59 24.16
N ASP A 152 10.14 -17.55 25.45
CA ASP A 152 9.19 -18.49 26.05
C ASP A 152 7.76 -18.19 25.63
N ASN A 153 7.46 -16.95 25.26
CA ASN A 153 6.13 -16.45 24.87
C ASN A 153 6.21 -15.45 23.71
N ILE A 154 5.28 -15.56 22.75
CA ILE A 154 4.95 -14.48 21.81
C ILE A 154 3.51 -14.06 22.03
N VAL A 155 3.28 -12.78 22.35
CA VAL A 155 1.96 -12.19 22.58
C VAL A 155 1.62 -11.25 21.43
N TYR A 156 0.63 -11.61 20.63
CA TYR A 156 0.13 -10.83 19.50
C TYR A 156 -1.08 -9.99 19.92
N ILE A 157 -1.03 -8.69 19.68
CA ILE A 157 -2.14 -7.78 19.97
C ILE A 157 -2.42 -6.94 18.73
N ALA A 158 -3.60 -7.13 18.14
CA ALA A 158 -4.12 -6.20 17.15
C ALA A 158 -4.55 -4.92 17.87
N LEU A 159 -3.83 -3.82 17.62
CA LEU A 159 -4.01 -2.56 18.35
C LEU A 159 -5.39 -1.94 18.14
N ARG A 160 -6.04 -2.17 17.00
CA ARG A 160 -7.46 -1.81 16.77
C ARG A 160 -8.45 -2.47 17.74
N GLU A 161 -8.08 -3.57 18.38
CA GLU A 161 -8.95 -4.29 19.33
C GLU A 161 -8.71 -3.88 20.79
N TRP A 162 -7.64 -3.12 21.04
CA TRP A 162 -7.25 -2.65 22.36
C TRP A 162 -8.14 -1.48 22.79
N LYS A 163 -9.10 -1.77 23.67
CA LYS A 163 -10.02 -0.79 24.26
C LYS A 163 -9.97 -0.79 25.79
N GLU A 164 -9.22 -1.72 26.36
CA GLU A 164 -9.13 -1.99 27.77
C GLU A 164 -8.06 -1.12 28.43
N ASP A 165 -8.31 -0.79 29.70
CA ASP A 165 -7.37 -0.08 30.55
C ASP A 165 -6.25 -1.02 31.03
N GLY A 166 -5.31 -1.32 30.14
CA GLY A 166 -4.05 -1.99 30.46
C GLY A 166 -3.76 -3.27 29.67
N LEU A 167 -2.47 -3.62 29.65
CA LEU A 167 -1.92 -4.74 28.88
C LEU A 167 -2.46 -6.11 29.33
N GLU A 168 -2.58 -6.35 30.63
CA GLU A 168 -3.11 -7.63 31.14
C GLU A 168 -4.57 -7.84 30.74
N SER A 169 -5.37 -6.79 30.74
CA SER A 169 -6.80 -6.85 30.41
C SER A 169 -7.01 -7.28 28.96
N ILE A 170 -6.26 -6.71 28.02
CA ILE A 170 -6.33 -7.11 26.60
C ILE A 170 -5.79 -8.53 26.38
N ILE A 171 -4.72 -8.94 27.08
CA ILE A 171 -4.20 -10.32 27.00
C ILE A 171 -5.25 -11.31 27.51
N LYS A 172 -5.87 -11.05 28.67
CA LYS A 172 -6.92 -11.91 29.22
C LYS A 172 -8.10 -12.02 28.26
N LYS A 173 -8.54 -10.92 27.66
CA LYS A 173 -9.62 -10.92 26.67
C LYS A 173 -9.30 -11.75 25.42
N ILE A 174 -8.07 -11.70 24.91
CA ILE A 174 -7.69 -12.41 23.69
C ILE A 174 -7.48 -13.91 23.94
N TYR A 175 -6.82 -14.26 25.06
CA TYR A 175 -6.27 -15.59 25.29
C TYR A 175 -6.96 -16.36 26.43
N PHE A 176 -7.85 -15.76 27.21
CA PHE A 176 -8.41 -16.43 28.38
C PHE A 176 -9.93 -16.29 28.48
N GLU A 177 -10.58 -17.31 29.04
CA GLU A 177 -12.02 -17.30 29.30
C GLU A 177 -12.38 -16.29 30.40
N GLU A 178 -13.66 -15.88 30.46
CA GLU A 178 -14.17 -14.88 31.42
C GLU A 178 -13.85 -15.21 32.88
N LYS A 179 -13.77 -16.50 33.24
CA LYS A 179 -13.44 -16.95 34.60
C LYS A 179 -12.04 -16.54 35.07
N HIS A 180 -11.11 -16.29 34.15
CA HIS A 180 -9.73 -15.91 34.43
C HIS A 180 -9.52 -14.38 34.47
N GLN A 181 -10.57 -13.58 34.29
CA GLN A 181 -10.44 -12.12 34.17
C GLN A 181 -9.94 -11.45 35.46
N ASN A 182 -10.24 -12.04 36.62
CA ASN A 182 -9.81 -11.57 37.93
C ASN A 182 -8.41 -12.06 38.36
N GLU A 183 -7.76 -12.91 37.55
CA GLU A 183 -6.44 -13.48 37.85
C GLU A 183 -5.33 -12.53 37.36
N ALA A 184 -4.23 -12.42 38.11
CA ALA A 184 -3.05 -11.67 37.66
C ALA A 184 -2.29 -12.49 36.62
N ILE A 185 -1.60 -11.85 35.67
CA ILE A 185 -0.73 -12.55 34.71
C ILE A 185 0.73 -12.32 35.06
N GLU A 186 1.48 -13.41 35.20
CA GLU A 186 2.94 -13.35 35.30
C GLU A 186 3.56 -13.26 33.89
N ILE A 187 4.14 -12.09 33.58
CA ILE A 187 4.83 -11.84 32.30
C ILE A 187 6.33 -11.71 32.57
N ASP A 188 7.12 -12.61 31.97
CA ASP A 188 8.57 -12.44 31.93
C ASP A 188 8.96 -11.54 30.76
N GLN A 189 9.26 -10.28 31.04
CA GLN A 189 9.57 -9.30 30.00
C GLN A 189 10.83 -9.65 29.20
N SER A 190 11.77 -10.41 29.78
CA SER A 190 13.02 -10.78 29.13
C SER A 190 12.85 -11.95 28.17
N LYS A 191 11.79 -12.74 28.37
CA LYS A 191 11.47 -13.97 27.63
C LYS A 191 10.15 -13.89 26.85
N THR A 192 9.48 -12.75 26.87
CA THR A 192 8.24 -12.51 26.13
C THR A 192 8.48 -11.48 25.03
N LEU A 193 8.13 -11.82 23.79
CA LEU A 193 8.09 -10.90 22.66
C LEU A 193 6.65 -10.45 22.41
N PHE A 194 6.44 -9.14 22.32
CA PHE A 194 5.14 -8.56 21.98
C PHE A 194 5.08 -8.20 20.49
N LEU A 195 4.03 -8.60 19.79
CA LEU A 195 3.72 -8.17 18.42
C LEU A 195 2.52 -7.21 18.48
N PHE A 196 2.79 -5.91 18.43
CA PHE A 196 1.76 -4.88 18.41
C PHE A 196 1.44 -4.51 16.96
N ASP A 197 0.32 -5.02 16.45
CA ASP A 197 -0.06 -4.86 15.05
C ASP A 197 -1.01 -3.69 14.82
N GLY A 198 -0.62 -2.72 13.99
CA GLY A 198 -1.46 -1.61 13.52
C GLY A 198 -1.48 -0.38 14.44
N TYR A 199 -0.32 0.22 14.71
CA TYR A 199 -0.24 1.39 15.60
C TYR A 199 -1.02 2.61 15.08
N ASP A 200 -1.10 2.78 13.76
CA ASP A 200 -1.96 3.78 13.11
C ASP A 200 -3.45 3.61 13.42
N GLU A 201 -3.88 2.42 13.87
CA GLU A 201 -5.28 2.10 14.16
C GLU A 201 -5.68 2.39 15.62
N LEU A 202 -4.71 2.69 16.51
CA LEU A 202 -4.94 2.90 17.93
C LEU A 202 -5.69 4.23 18.17
N SER A 203 -6.73 4.21 19.01
CA SER A 203 -7.51 5.42 19.34
C SER A 203 -6.74 6.40 20.22
N GLU A 204 -6.01 5.85 21.20
CA GLU A 204 -5.26 6.59 22.19
C GLU A 204 -3.84 6.02 22.27
N THR A 205 -2.90 6.71 21.62
CA THR A 205 -1.50 6.27 21.57
C THR A 205 -0.90 6.10 22.97
N SER A 206 -1.35 6.90 23.94
CA SER A 206 -0.97 6.82 25.36
C SER A 206 -1.16 5.45 26.00
N LEU A 207 -2.12 4.62 25.52
CA LEU A 207 -2.34 3.28 26.07
C LEU A 207 -1.11 2.38 25.86
N LEU A 208 -0.60 2.32 24.62
CA LEU A 208 0.56 1.51 24.30
C LEU A 208 1.83 2.04 24.96
N HIS A 209 2.04 3.36 24.93
CA HIS A 209 3.20 4.00 25.58
C HIS A 209 3.19 3.76 27.10
N GLY A 210 2.02 3.93 27.72
CA GLY A 210 1.78 3.65 29.12
C GLY A 210 2.08 2.19 29.45
N ALA A 211 1.62 1.24 28.63
CA ALA A 211 1.90 -0.17 28.80
C ALA A 211 3.40 -0.49 28.69
N ILE A 212 4.07 -0.04 27.63
CA ILE A 212 5.51 -0.28 27.41
C ILE A 212 6.31 0.22 28.62
N LYS A 213 6.00 1.43 29.12
CA LYS A 213 6.68 2.03 30.26
C LYS A 213 6.34 1.36 31.59
N LYS A 214 5.04 1.13 31.87
CA LYS A 214 4.55 0.54 33.13
C LYS A 214 5.08 -0.88 33.33
N TYR A 215 5.08 -1.68 32.26
CA TYR A 215 5.52 -3.07 32.29
C TYR A 215 7.01 -3.23 31.95
N ASN A 216 7.72 -2.15 31.65
CA ASN A 216 9.15 -2.16 31.26
C ASN A 216 9.46 -3.19 30.16
N LEU A 217 8.66 -3.19 29.09
CA LEU A 217 8.77 -4.19 28.02
C LEU A 217 10.11 -4.08 27.30
N GLN A 218 10.84 -5.18 27.23
CA GLN A 218 12.18 -5.24 26.62
C GLN A 218 12.16 -5.73 25.18
N ASN A 219 11.12 -6.47 24.78
CA ASN A 219 11.04 -7.08 23.46
C ASN A 219 9.68 -6.80 22.82
N TYR A 220 9.66 -6.05 21.73
CA TYR A 220 8.45 -5.79 20.96
C TYR A 220 8.75 -5.46 19.49
N ILE A 221 7.84 -5.90 18.63
CA ILE A 221 7.68 -5.42 17.26
C ILE A 221 6.41 -4.60 17.21
N ILE A 222 6.51 -3.38 16.68
CA ILE A 222 5.36 -2.54 16.38
C ILE A 222 5.23 -2.47 14.87
N THR A 223 4.02 -2.68 14.33
CA THR A 223 3.73 -2.39 12.93
C THR A 223 2.95 -1.09 12.79
N SER A 224 3.22 -0.31 11.74
CA SER A 224 2.48 0.93 11.48
C SER A 224 2.44 1.24 9.99
N ARG A 225 1.55 2.13 9.57
CA ARG A 225 1.70 2.85 8.29
C ARG A 225 2.70 4.01 8.43
N PRO A 226 3.28 4.50 7.31
CA PRO A 226 4.32 5.55 7.35
C PRO A 226 3.85 6.85 8.01
N TYR A 227 2.56 7.18 7.91
CA TYR A 227 1.95 8.38 8.49
C TYR A 227 1.44 8.20 9.92
N GLY A 228 1.48 6.98 10.45
CA GLY A 228 0.84 6.62 11.72
C GLY A 228 1.72 6.72 12.95
N TYR A 229 3.01 7.00 12.78
CA TYR A 229 3.96 7.05 13.90
C TYR A 229 4.92 8.22 13.79
N ARG A 230 5.43 8.66 14.94
CA ARG A 230 6.63 9.49 15.00
C ARG A 230 7.77 8.65 15.56
N LYS A 231 8.97 8.78 15.01
CA LYS A 231 10.13 8.02 15.51
C LYS A 231 10.42 8.29 17.00
N SER A 232 10.06 9.47 17.49
CA SER A 232 10.13 9.86 18.90
C SER A 232 9.11 9.16 19.80
N ASP A 233 8.07 8.54 19.24
CA ASP A 233 7.03 7.86 20.01
C ASP A 233 7.62 6.61 20.70
N PHE A 234 8.60 5.97 20.07
CA PHE A 234 9.15 4.70 20.57
C PHE A 234 10.66 4.73 20.75
N ASP A 235 11.10 4.17 21.88
CA ASP A 235 12.49 3.75 22.07
C ASP A 235 12.69 2.44 21.29
N VAL A 236 13.02 2.51 20.00
CA VAL A 236 13.28 1.33 19.15
C VAL A 236 14.75 1.23 18.77
N ASN A 237 15.27 0.00 18.77
CA ASN A 237 16.65 -0.27 18.39
C ASN A 237 16.82 -0.21 16.87
N GLU A 238 15.80 -0.70 16.16
CA GLU A 238 15.79 -0.89 14.71
C GLU A 238 14.48 -0.41 14.11
N VAL A 239 14.57 0.19 12.91
CA VAL A 239 13.42 0.64 12.13
C VAL A 239 13.53 0.04 10.74
N PHE A 240 12.44 -0.59 10.30
CA PHE A 240 12.36 -1.32 9.05
C PHE A 240 11.19 -0.83 8.20
N GLU A 241 11.40 -0.78 6.89
CA GLU A 241 10.35 -0.52 5.91
C GLU A 241 10.01 -1.80 5.14
N THR A 242 8.74 -2.23 5.18
CA THR A 242 8.20 -3.22 4.26
C THR A 242 7.84 -2.54 2.95
N ILE A 243 8.46 -3.00 1.87
CA ILE A 243 8.27 -2.43 0.52
C ILE A 243 7.39 -3.31 -0.38
N GLY A 244 6.99 -4.50 0.08
CA GLY A 244 6.17 -5.44 -0.68
C GLY A 244 6.94 -6.65 -1.16
N PHE A 245 6.65 -7.09 -2.39
CA PHE A 245 7.26 -8.23 -3.04
C PHE A 245 8.30 -7.79 -4.07
N THR A 246 9.42 -8.52 -4.14
CA THR A 246 10.32 -8.50 -5.30
C THR A 246 9.75 -9.33 -6.44
N ASP A 247 10.41 -9.32 -7.60
CA ASP A 247 10.06 -10.20 -8.71
C ASP A 247 10.10 -11.69 -8.35
N GLU A 248 11.09 -12.09 -7.55
CA GLU A 248 11.20 -13.46 -7.04
C GLU A 248 10.04 -13.77 -6.10
N ASN A 249 9.63 -12.81 -5.25
CA ASN A 249 8.48 -12.99 -4.37
C ASN A 249 7.16 -13.09 -5.15
N VAL A 250 6.96 -12.25 -6.18
CA VAL A 250 5.79 -12.33 -7.07
C VAL A 250 5.73 -13.70 -7.74
N THR A 251 6.86 -14.15 -8.30
CA THR A 251 6.97 -15.46 -8.95
C THR A 251 6.64 -16.58 -7.96
N ALA A 252 7.24 -16.57 -6.78
CA ALA A 252 6.99 -17.55 -5.73
C ALA A 252 5.51 -17.55 -5.26
N TYR A 253 4.89 -16.38 -5.16
CA TYR A 253 3.48 -16.27 -4.78
C TYR A 253 2.58 -16.88 -5.87
N ILE A 254 2.81 -16.56 -7.14
CA ILE A 254 2.08 -17.14 -8.28
C ILE A 254 2.23 -18.66 -8.30
N ASP A 255 3.45 -19.16 -8.10
CA ASP A 255 3.76 -20.59 -8.09
C ASP A 255 3.06 -21.35 -6.97
N LYS A 256 2.89 -20.70 -5.81
CA LYS A 256 2.12 -21.20 -4.67
C LYS A 256 0.61 -21.10 -4.87
N PHE A 257 0.15 -20.03 -5.52
CA PHE A 257 -1.27 -19.73 -5.69
C PHE A 257 -1.97 -20.65 -6.69
N PHE A 258 -1.30 -20.96 -7.81
CA PHE A 258 -1.82 -21.84 -8.84
C PHE A 258 -1.22 -23.24 -8.72
N GLN A 259 -2.00 -24.27 -9.05
CA GLN A 259 -1.46 -25.64 -9.18
C GLN A 259 -1.01 -25.90 -10.63
N GLU A 260 -1.83 -25.49 -11.61
CA GLU A 260 -1.56 -25.74 -13.02
C GLU A 260 -0.43 -24.87 -13.57
N GLN A 261 0.58 -25.52 -14.15
CA GLN A 261 1.75 -24.84 -14.74
C GLN A 261 1.37 -23.85 -15.84
N LYS A 262 0.31 -24.14 -16.60
CA LYS A 262 -0.20 -23.26 -17.67
C LYS A 262 -0.58 -21.88 -17.13
N HIS A 263 -1.30 -21.82 -16.00
CA HIS A 263 -1.72 -20.54 -15.41
C HIS A 263 -0.54 -19.75 -14.85
N LYS A 264 0.42 -20.44 -14.19
CA LYS A 264 1.65 -19.83 -13.69
C LYS A 264 2.43 -19.14 -14.80
N THR A 265 2.76 -19.88 -15.85
CA THR A 265 3.57 -19.40 -16.97
C THR A 265 2.86 -18.24 -17.70
N ASN A 266 1.55 -18.34 -17.92
CA ASN A 266 0.82 -17.30 -18.64
C ASN A 266 0.74 -15.99 -17.84
N LEU A 267 0.42 -16.05 -16.54
CA LEU A 267 0.36 -14.84 -15.70
C LEU A 267 1.75 -14.21 -15.54
N GLN A 268 2.79 -15.02 -15.32
CA GLN A 268 4.16 -14.52 -15.24
C GLN A 268 4.60 -13.84 -16.55
N ASN A 269 4.25 -14.40 -17.71
CA ASN A 269 4.54 -13.77 -19.00
C ASN A 269 3.74 -12.49 -19.21
N PHE A 270 2.46 -12.47 -18.82
CA PHE A 270 1.63 -11.27 -18.86
C PHE A 270 2.23 -10.14 -18.03
N LEU A 271 2.63 -10.39 -16.78
CA LEU A 271 3.28 -9.39 -15.93
C LEU A 271 4.63 -8.92 -16.51
N LYS A 272 5.42 -9.83 -17.11
CA LYS A 272 6.68 -9.45 -17.79
C LYS A 272 6.45 -8.51 -18.96
N GLN A 273 5.35 -8.67 -19.69
CA GLN A 273 5.00 -7.84 -20.84
C GLN A 273 4.33 -6.52 -20.46
N ASN A 274 3.63 -6.47 -19.32
CA ASN A 274 2.89 -5.29 -18.84
C ASN A 274 3.56 -4.70 -17.59
N ILE A 275 4.59 -3.89 -17.80
CA ILE A 275 5.47 -3.42 -16.72
C ILE A 275 4.75 -2.56 -15.67
N ASN A 276 3.80 -1.71 -16.09
CA ASN A 276 3.01 -0.89 -15.15
C ASN A 276 2.18 -1.77 -14.21
N ILE A 277 1.57 -2.84 -14.76
CA ILE A 277 0.81 -3.82 -14.00
C ILE A 277 1.73 -4.61 -13.05
N ARG A 278 2.92 -4.99 -13.53
CA ARG A 278 3.93 -5.68 -12.72
C ARG A 278 4.35 -4.89 -11.49
N HIS A 279 4.56 -3.57 -11.60
CA HIS A 279 4.91 -2.75 -10.44
C HIS A 279 3.83 -2.77 -9.35
N ILE A 280 2.55 -2.79 -9.76
CA ILE A 280 1.44 -2.86 -8.81
C ILE A 280 1.31 -4.27 -8.22
N ALA A 281 1.69 -5.32 -8.95
CA ALA A 281 1.78 -6.68 -8.44
C ALA A 281 2.85 -6.87 -7.34
N TYR A 282 3.71 -5.88 -7.08
CA TYR A 282 4.59 -5.91 -5.90
C TYR A 282 3.84 -5.63 -4.60
N ILE A 283 2.62 -5.11 -4.67
CA ILE A 283 1.72 -5.03 -3.52
C ILE A 283 1.01 -6.39 -3.39
N PRO A 284 1.25 -7.16 -2.31
CA PRO A 284 0.68 -8.50 -2.15
C PRO A 284 -0.84 -8.55 -2.29
N LEU A 285 -1.56 -7.55 -1.77
CA LEU A 285 -3.01 -7.47 -1.93
C LEU A 285 -3.44 -7.34 -3.39
N MET A 286 -2.73 -6.55 -4.20
CA MET A 286 -3.02 -6.40 -5.62
C MET A 286 -2.66 -7.66 -6.40
N LEU A 287 -1.52 -8.30 -6.08
CA LEU A 287 -1.16 -9.57 -6.70
C LEU A 287 -2.19 -10.66 -6.41
N GLU A 288 -2.71 -10.71 -5.18
CA GLU A 288 -3.80 -11.61 -4.81
C GLU A 288 -5.05 -11.36 -5.67
N MET A 289 -5.50 -10.11 -5.78
CA MET A 289 -6.62 -9.73 -6.64
C MET A 289 -6.41 -10.14 -8.10
N ILE A 290 -5.22 -9.88 -8.65
CA ILE A 290 -4.86 -10.25 -10.02
C ILE A 290 -4.89 -11.78 -10.19
N CYS A 291 -4.33 -12.53 -9.25
CA CYS A 291 -4.36 -13.99 -9.27
C CYS A 291 -5.78 -14.55 -9.18
N SER A 292 -6.64 -13.97 -8.34
CA SER A 292 -8.04 -14.39 -8.17
C SER A 292 -8.87 -14.10 -9.42
N LEU A 293 -8.77 -12.88 -9.97
CA LEU A 293 -9.36 -12.52 -11.26
C LEU A 293 -8.86 -13.44 -12.39
N TRP A 294 -7.56 -13.75 -12.39
CA TRP A 294 -6.96 -14.62 -13.40
C TRP A 294 -7.51 -16.04 -13.36
N ARG A 295 -7.65 -16.60 -12.16
CA ARG A 295 -8.27 -17.90 -11.94
C ARG A 295 -9.70 -17.91 -12.46
N GLU A 296 -10.47 -16.86 -12.19
CA GLU A 296 -11.89 -16.81 -12.58
C GLU A 296 -12.07 -16.74 -14.09
N LYS A 297 -11.33 -15.86 -14.77
CA LYS A 297 -11.30 -15.83 -16.23
C LYS A 297 -10.86 -17.15 -16.85
N ALA A 298 -9.88 -17.82 -16.25
CA ALA A 298 -9.43 -19.14 -16.71
C ALA A 298 -10.53 -20.20 -16.64
N LYS A 299 -11.33 -20.24 -15.57
CA LYS A 299 -12.50 -21.14 -15.46
C LYS A 299 -13.52 -20.85 -16.57
N ASN A 300 -13.70 -19.57 -16.91
CA ASN A 300 -14.63 -19.11 -17.94
C ASN A 300 -14.05 -19.16 -19.37
N ASN A 301 -12.88 -19.80 -19.57
CA ASN A 301 -12.16 -19.88 -20.84
C ASN A 301 -11.86 -18.52 -21.50
N GLN A 302 -11.75 -17.46 -20.69
CA GLN A 302 -11.35 -16.13 -21.13
C GLN A 302 -9.82 -16.00 -21.12
N SER A 303 -9.28 -15.18 -22.04
CA SER A 303 -7.84 -15.01 -22.24
C SER A 303 -7.39 -13.59 -21.88
N PHE A 304 -6.29 -13.46 -21.14
CA PHE A 304 -5.57 -12.19 -20.92
C PHE A 304 -4.40 -12.00 -21.90
N LEU A 305 -4.34 -12.75 -22.99
CA LEU A 305 -3.20 -12.67 -23.91
C LEU A 305 -3.16 -11.36 -24.72
N SER A 306 -4.13 -10.46 -24.55
CA SER A 306 -4.09 -9.10 -25.09
C SER A 306 -3.36 -8.15 -24.14
N PRO A 307 -2.59 -7.17 -24.68
CA PRO A 307 -2.10 -6.05 -23.90
C PRO A 307 -3.25 -5.37 -23.14
N MET A 308 -2.98 -4.96 -21.90
CA MET A 308 -3.97 -4.37 -21.02
C MET A 308 -3.37 -3.18 -20.28
N THR A 309 -4.10 -2.08 -20.23
CA THR A 309 -3.73 -0.88 -19.48
C THR A 309 -3.98 -1.07 -17.98
N MET A 310 -3.43 -0.19 -17.14
CA MET A 310 -3.75 -0.22 -15.71
C MET A 310 -5.23 0.02 -15.46
N THR A 311 -5.83 0.92 -16.22
CA THR A 311 -7.23 1.32 -16.12
C THR A 311 -8.16 0.16 -16.39
N GLU A 312 -7.90 -0.60 -17.47
CA GLU A 312 -8.68 -1.79 -17.78
C GLU A 312 -8.52 -2.85 -16.69
N LEU A 313 -7.29 -3.08 -16.21
CA LEU A 313 -7.06 -4.05 -15.12
C LEU A 313 -7.84 -3.67 -13.87
N TYR A 314 -7.80 -2.41 -13.46
CA TYR A 314 -8.54 -1.94 -12.30
C TYR A 314 -10.04 -2.03 -12.49
N SER A 315 -10.54 -1.74 -13.69
CA SER A 315 -11.97 -1.89 -14.01
C SER A 315 -12.41 -3.34 -13.82
N GLU A 316 -11.66 -4.30 -14.37
CA GLU A 316 -11.96 -5.72 -14.20
C GLU A 316 -11.81 -6.21 -12.75
N VAL A 317 -10.78 -5.74 -12.04
CA VAL A 317 -10.58 -6.07 -10.62
C VAL A 317 -11.72 -5.51 -9.76
N ILE A 318 -12.17 -4.27 -10.02
CA ILE A 318 -13.28 -3.64 -9.30
C ILE A 318 -14.57 -4.41 -9.56
N GLU A 319 -14.89 -4.70 -10.82
CA GLU A 319 -16.07 -5.51 -11.17
C GLU A 319 -16.02 -6.87 -10.48
N TYR A 320 -14.91 -7.61 -10.61
CA TYR A 320 -14.75 -8.93 -10.00
C TYR A 320 -14.88 -8.88 -8.48
N VAL A 321 -14.21 -7.94 -7.80
CA VAL A 321 -14.32 -7.76 -6.35
C VAL A 321 -15.76 -7.45 -5.96
N PHE A 322 -16.43 -6.55 -6.68
CA PHE A 322 -17.80 -6.15 -6.38
C PHE A 322 -18.77 -7.33 -6.46
N PHE A 323 -18.72 -8.08 -7.56
CA PHE A 323 -19.57 -9.25 -7.76
C PHE A 323 -19.26 -10.34 -6.73
N GLU A 324 -18.02 -10.82 -6.67
CA GLU A 324 -17.67 -11.95 -5.81
C GLU A 324 -17.89 -11.63 -4.31
N TYR A 325 -17.46 -10.45 -3.86
CA TYR A 325 -17.67 -10.05 -2.47
C TYR A 325 -19.16 -9.96 -2.13
N SER A 326 -19.98 -9.47 -3.07
CA SER A 326 -21.43 -9.36 -2.85
C SER A 326 -22.11 -10.73 -2.76
N GLU A 327 -21.68 -11.73 -3.55
CA GLU A 327 -22.17 -13.11 -3.50
C GLU A 327 -21.74 -13.80 -2.20
N THR A 328 -20.44 -13.83 -1.90
CA THR A 328 -19.87 -14.43 -0.67
C THR A 328 -20.52 -13.91 0.60
N ASN A 329 -20.84 -12.61 0.65
CA ASN A 329 -21.42 -11.98 1.84
C ASN A 329 -22.95 -11.97 1.86
N ASN A 330 -23.62 -12.68 0.94
CA ASN A 330 -25.08 -12.71 0.79
C ASN A 330 -25.70 -11.31 0.64
N THR A 331 -25.08 -10.49 -0.19
CA THR A 331 -25.43 -9.08 -0.45
C THR A 331 -25.61 -8.78 -1.93
N ALA A 332 -25.91 -9.78 -2.77
CA ALA A 332 -26.12 -9.62 -4.21
C ALA A 332 -27.15 -8.52 -4.58
N TYR A 333 -28.11 -8.21 -3.70
CA TYR A 333 -29.08 -7.12 -3.89
C TYR A 333 -28.43 -5.73 -4.08
N ILE A 334 -27.17 -5.54 -3.67
CA ILE A 334 -26.46 -4.27 -3.88
C ILE A 334 -26.08 -4.05 -5.34
N GLN A 335 -25.99 -5.12 -6.14
CA GLN A 335 -25.67 -5.06 -7.57
C GLN A 335 -26.73 -4.26 -8.35
N GLU A 336 -28.00 -4.28 -7.92
CA GLU A 336 -29.08 -3.49 -8.52
C GLU A 336 -28.86 -1.97 -8.41
N ARG A 337 -27.94 -1.53 -7.53
CA ARG A 337 -27.59 -0.12 -7.28
C ARG A 337 -26.11 0.17 -7.53
N GLU A 338 -25.46 -0.65 -8.36
CA GLU A 338 -24.04 -0.52 -8.70
C GLU A 338 -23.65 0.90 -9.09
N ASP A 339 -24.36 1.50 -10.05
CA ASP A 339 -24.07 2.86 -10.53
C ASP A 339 -24.13 3.91 -9.41
N GLU A 340 -25.14 3.83 -8.54
CA GLU A 340 -25.29 4.75 -7.42
C GLU A 340 -24.16 4.56 -6.39
N ILE A 341 -23.77 3.31 -6.12
CA ILE A 341 -22.70 2.97 -5.18
C ILE A 341 -21.35 3.43 -5.72
N PHE A 342 -21.02 3.14 -6.98
CA PHE A 342 -19.76 3.51 -7.60
C PHE A 342 -19.63 5.02 -7.75
N ASN A 343 -20.72 5.71 -8.11
CA ASN A 343 -20.76 7.17 -8.13
C ASN A 343 -20.47 7.76 -6.73
N TYR A 344 -21.08 7.19 -5.67
CA TYR A 344 -20.82 7.64 -4.31
C TYR A 344 -19.38 7.35 -3.85
N LEU A 345 -18.87 6.13 -4.09
CA LEU A 345 -17.48 5.74 -3.79
C LEU A 345 -16.48 6.67 -4.49
N GLY A 346 -16.69 6.94 -5.78
CA GLY A 346 -15.84 7.83 -6.55
C GLY A 346 -15.89 9.28 -6.07
N LYS A 347 -17.06 9.77 -5.68
CA LYS A 347 -17.20 11.11 -5.10
C LYS A 347 -16.43 11.27 -3.79
N ILE A 348 -16.56 10.32 -2.85
CA ILE A 348 -15.81 10.40 -1.58
C ILE A 348 -14.30 10.18 -1.79
N ALA A 349 -13.93 9.35 -2.78
CA ALA A 349 -12.55 9.13 -3.15
C ALA A 349 -11.90 10.42 -3.67
N PHE A 350 -12.61 11.13 -4.56
CA PHE A 350 -12.14 12.38 -5.17
C PHE A 350 -12.06 13.51 -4.14
N GLU A 351 -13.05 13.63 -3.25
CA GLU A 351 -12.97 14.56 -2.10
C GLU A 351 -11.79 14.28 -1.19
N GLY A 352 -11.51 13.00 -0.90
CA GLY A 352 -10.32 12.59 -0.16
C GLY A 352 -9.03 12.97 -0.88
N LEU A 353 -8.97 12.73 -2.20
CA LEU A 353 -7.80 13.00 -3.02
C LEU A 353 -7.49 14.51 -3.10
N LYS A 354 -8.50 15.35 -3.33
CA LYS A 354 -8.36 16.83 -3.30
C LYS A 354 -7.84 17.35 -1.97
N ARG A 355 -8.31 16.78 -0.86
CA ARG A 355 -7.86 17.11 0.50
C ARG A 355 -6.55 16.42 0.88
N GLN A 356 -6.01 15.58 -0.01
CA GLN A 356 -4.79 14.80 0.19
C GLN A 356 -4.85 13.90 1.43
N VAL A 357 -6.03 13.35 1.70
CA VAL A 357 -6.27 12.41 2.79
C VAL A 357 -6.61 11.02 2.25
N ILE A 358 -5.99 10.02 2.89
CA ILE A 358 -6.26 8.59 2.66
C ILE A 358 -7.38 8.11 3.59
N VAL A 359 -7.52 8.78 4.74
CA VAL A 359 -8.53 8.48 5.75
C VAL A 359 -9.77 9.33 5.51
N LEU A 360 -10.87 8.67 5.14
CA LEU A 360 -12.17 9.27 4.88
C LEU A 360 -13.00 9.23 6.16
N ASP A 361 -13.23 10.39 6.76
CA ASP A 361 -14.03 10.52 7.97
C ASP A 361 -15.40 11.16 7.71
N LYS A 362 -16.14 11.43 8.78
CA LYS A 362 -17.44 12.11 8.75
C LYS A 362 -17.45 13.48 8.06
N SER A 363 -16.30 14.12 7.85
CA SER A 363 -16.20 15.39 7.10
C SER A 363 -16.32 15.19 5.59
N ILE A 364 -16.09 13.97 5.11
CA ILE A 364 -16.19 13.55 3.71
C ILE A 364 -17.44 12.68 3.51
N ILE A 365 -17.70 11.74 4.41
CA ILE A 365 -18.84 10.80 4.35
C ILE A 365 -20.10 11.52 4.84
N LYS A 366 -20.89 12.05 3.90
CA LYS A 366 -22.08 12.89 4.18
C LYS A 366 -23.42 12.24 3.83
N GLU A 367 -23.44 10.94 3.58
CA GLU A 367 -24.60 10.22 3.04
C GLU A 367 -25.61 9.76 4.10
N LYS A 368 -26.81 9.39 3.65
CA LYS A 368 -27.79 8.73 4.53
C LYS A 368 -27.20 7.44 5.10
N LYS A 369 -27.32 7.29 6.42
CA LYS A 369 -26.77 6.14 7.17
C LYS A 369 -27.20 4.80 6.58
N GLU A 370 -28.47 4.67 6.20
CA GLU A 370 -29.05 3.46 5.60
C GLU A 370 -28.33 3.10 4.30
N PHE A 371 -28.26 4.02 3.33
CA PHE A 371 -27.56 3.77 2.07
C PHE A 371 -26.10 3.38 2.29
N PHE A 372 -25.39 4.12 3.14
CA PHE A 372 -23.98 3.86 3.39
C PHE A 372 -23.75 2.48 4.04
N VAL A 373 -24.54 2.12 5.05
CA VAL A 373 -24.36 0.87 5.80
C VAL A 373 -24.85 -0.35 5.03
N ASP A 374 -26.00 -0.22 4.38
CA ASP A 374 -26.68 -1.36 3.74
C ASP A 374 -26.15 -1.64 2.33
N TYR A 375 -25.55 -0.64 1.67
CA TYR A 375 -25.02 -0.80 0.31
C TYR A 375 -23.50 -0.57 0.25
N VAL A 376 -23.03 0.63 0.59
CA VAL A 376 -21.62 1.01 0.35
C VAL A 376 -20.64 0.15 1.14
N LEU A 377 -20.89 -0.08 2.44
CA LEU A 377 -20.03 -0.92 3.28
C LEU A 377 -20.10 -2.41 2.93
N LYS A 378 -21.11 -2.84 2.16
CA LYS A 378 -21.26 -4.21 1.70
C LYS A 378 -20.49 -4.50 0.42
N THR A 379 -19.82 -3.51 -0.18
CA THR A 379 -18.98 -3.70 -1.36
C THR A 379 -17.57 -4.23 -1.06
N GLY A 380 -17.12 -4.16 0.19
CA GLY A 380 -15.75 -4.55 0.57
C GLY A 380 -14.65 -3.54 0.21
N PHE A 381 -14.96 -2.47 -0.55
CA PHE A 381 -13.97 -1.45 -0.95
C PHE A 381 -13.61 -0.47 0.16
N LEU A 382 -14.39 -0.36 1.23
CA LEU A 382 -14.07 0.51 2.37
C LEU A 382 -13.82 -0.32 3.63
N LYS A 383 -12.61 -0.19 4.18
CA LYS A 383 -12.23 -0.76 5.46
C LYS A 383 -12.25 0.31 6.53
N SER A 384 -12.77 -0.03 7.70
CA SER A 384 -12.81 0.88 8.84
C SER A 384 -11.81 0.46 9.91
N ASP A 385 -11.00 1.42 10.35
CA ASP A 385 -10.00 1.20 11.41
C ASP A 385 -10.63 1.29 12.81
N ARG A 386 -11.75 2.02 12.97
CA ARG A 386 -12.40 2.28 14.27
C ARG A 386 -13.90 2.01 14.19
N LYS A 387 -14.40 1.07 14.99
CA LYS A 387 -15.83 0.73 15.07
C LYS A 387 -16.55 1.52 16.17
N HIS A 388 -17.12 2.66 15.83
CA HIS A 388 -18.15 3.35 16.64
C HIS A 388 -19.53 2.68 16.45
N ARG A 389 -20.44 2.91 17.41
CA ARG A 389 -21.84 2.47 17.32
C ARG A 389 -22.57 3.07 16.11
N ASN A 390 -22.18 4.27 15.68
CA ASN A 390 -22.66 4.88 14.45
C ASN A 390 -21.58 4.74 13.37
N PRO A 391 -21.78 3.91 12.33
CA PRO A 391 -20.81 3.72 11.26
C PRO A 391 -20.38 5.02 10.57
N LEU A 392 -21.26 6.01 10.44
CA LEU A 392 -20.92 7.32 9.85
C LEU A 392 -19.91 8.13 10.66
N MET A 393 -19.69 7.79 11.94
CA MET A 393 -18.66 8.42 12.77
C MET A 393 -17.31 7.72 12.67
N ASN A 394 -17.25 6.60 11.96
CA ASN A 394 -16.00 5.90 11.74
C ASN A 394 -15.16 6.59 10.67
N SER A 395 -13.88 6.24 10.68
CA SER A 395 -12.97 6.51 9.58
C SER A 395 -12.89 5.29 8.67
N TYR A 396 -12.81 5.53 7.37
CA TYR A 396 -12.75 4.53 6.32
C TYR A 396 -11.61 4.78 5.37
N GLN A 397 -11.10 3.72 4.74
CA GLN A 397 -10.04 3.79 3.76
C GLN A 397 -10.27 2.76 2.66
N PHE A 398 -9.82 3.08 1.45
CA PHE A 398 -9.69 2.10 0.38
C PHE A 398 -8.57 1.09 0.69
N PRO A 399 -8.57 -0.10 0.06
CA PRO A 399 -7.58 -1.14 0.36
C PRO A 399 -6.15 -0.71 -0.01
N HIS A 400 -6.04 0.15 -1.02
CA HIS A 400 -4.82 0.83 -1.44
C HIS A 400 -5.17 2.20 -2.05
N LEU A 401 -4.22 3.16 -2.06
CA LEU A 401 -4.43 4.52 -2.58
C LEU A 401 -4.86 4.51 -4.06
N THR A 402 -4.33 3.58 -4.84
CA THR A 402 -4.68 3.44 -6.27
C THR A 402 -6.15 3.13 -6.51
N PHE A 403 -6.85 2.45 -5.57
CA PHE A 403 -8.31 2.32 -5.65
C PHE A 403 -8.98 3.67 -5.45
N GLN A 404 -8.51 4.48 -4.50
CA GLN A 404 -9.03 5.83 -4.31
C GLN A 404 -8.80 6.67 -5.57
N GLU A 405 -7.63 6.60 -6.18
CA GLU A 405 -7.31 7.32 -7.43
C GLU A 405 -8.17 6.83 -8.61
N CYS A 406 -8.36 5.51 -8.75
CA CYS A 406 -9.20 4.92 -9.80
C CYS A 406 -10.68 5.25 -9.62
N PHE A 407 -11.26 5.08 -8.42
CA PHE A 407 -12.65 5.48 -8.14
C PHE A 407 -12.85 6.98 -8.33
N SER A 408 -11.86 7.81 -7.98
CA SER A 408 -11.91 9.24 -8.27
C SER A 408 -12.00 9.51 -9.77
N ALA A 409 -11.18 8.84 -10.57
CA ALA A 409 -11.17 8.97 -12.03
C ALA A 409 -12.49 8.47 -12.65
N LEU A 410 -13.04 7.36 -12.17
CA LEU A 410 -14.36 6.83 -12.55
C LEU A 410 -15.51 7.82 -12.29
N TYR A 411 -15.41 8.59 -11.21
CA TYR A 411 -16.39 9.64 -10.92
C TYR A 411 -16.21 10.85 -11.85
N VAL A 412 -14.97 11.32 -12.00
CA VAL A 412 -14.67 12.50 -12.84
C VAL A 412 -14.94 12.24 -14.31
N SER A 413 -14.70 11.03 -14.82
CA SER A 413 -14.96 10.68 -16.22
C SER A 413 -16.44 10.77 -16.61
N LYS A 414 -17.36 10.70 -15.62
CA LYS A 414 -18.81 10.82 -15.82
C LYS A 414 -19.32 12.26 -15.73
N LEU A 415 -18.46 13.23 -15.44
CA LEU A 415 -18.83 14.66 -15.36
C LEU A 415 -18.93 15.30 -16.75
N SER A 416 -19.46 16.52 -16.81
CA SER A 416 -19.43 17.32 -18.05
C SER A 416 -17.99 17.66 -18.44
N LYS A 417 -17.75 17.87 -19.74
CA LYS A 417 -16.43 18.27 -20.25
C LYS A 417 -15.93 19.54 -19.57
N GLU A 418 -16.83 20.49 -19.29
CA GLU A 418 -16.51 21.73 -18.59
C GLU A 418 -15.97 21.48 -17.17
N GLU A 419 -16.64 20.62 -16.39
CA GLU A 419 -16.19 20.24 -15.04
C GLU A 419 -14.86 19.48 -15.08
N ILE A 420 -14.66 18.59 -16.07
CA ILE A 420 -13.40 17.86 -16.23
C ILE A 420 -12.27 18.83 -16.58
N SER A 421 -12.50 19.79 -17.48
CA SER A 421 -11.51 20.83 -17.80
C SER A 421 -11.16 21.66 -16.57
N GLU A 422 -12.11 21.97 -15.68
CA GLU A 422 -11.80 22.63 -14.40
C GLU A 422 -10.86 21.79 -13.53
N VAL A 423 -11.12 20.49 -13.40
CA VAL A 423 -10.25 19.56 -12.66
C VAL A 423 -8.85 19.50 -13.28
N ILE A 424 -8.74 19.39 -14.61
CA ILE A 424 -7.44 19.39 -15.31
C ILE A 424 -6.69 20.69 -15.03
N ARG A 425 -7.34 21.85 -15.22
CA ARG A 425 -6.72 23.16 -15.00
C ARG A 425 -6.23 23.36 -13.57
N GLU A 426 -7.01 22.91 -12.60
CA GLU A 426 -6.67 23.04 -11.19
C GLU A 426 -5.56 22.07 -10.78
N TYR A 427 -5.58 20.83 -11.27
CA TYR A 427 -4.80 19.74 -10.67
C TYR A 427 -3.67 19.16 -11.52
N LYS A 428 -3.56 19.46 -12.82
CA LYS A 428 -2.65 18.72 -13.74
C LYS A 428 -1.16 18.72 -13.38
N PHE A 429 -0.68 19.72 -12.63
CA PHE A 429 0.73 19.79 -12.19
C PHE A 429 0.95 19.36 -10.74
N TYR A 430 -0.06 18.80 -10.08
CA TYR A 430 0.11 18.26 -8.74
C TYR A 430 0.62 16.81 -8.84
N PRO A 431 1.84 16.50 -8.35
CA PRO A 431 2.44 15.17 -8.53
C PRO A 431 1.59 14.03 -7.96
N TYR A 432 0.81 14.29 -6.89
CA TYR A 432 -0.07 13.31 -6.27
C TYR A 432 -1.31 12.96 -7.10
N MET A 433 -1.57 13.67 -8.21
CA MET A 433 -2.71 13.42 -9.11
C MET A 433 -2.30 12.64 -10.36
N GLN A 434 -1.01 12.34 -10.56
CA GLN A 434 -0.54 11.69 -11.80
C GLN A 434 -1.21 10.34 -12.07
N VAL A 435 -1.41 9.53 -11.03
CA VAL A 435 -2.10 8.23 -11.12
C VAL A 435 -3.56 8.40 -11.50
N PHE A 436 -4.23 9.33 -10.82
CA PHE A 436 -5.62 9.68 -11.08
C PHE A 436 -5.82 10.11 -12.54
N PHE A 437 -4.94 10.95 -13.08
CA PHE A 437 -5.05 11.39 -14.46
C PHE A 437 -4.71 10.32 -15.48
N ALA A 438 -3.79 9.40 -15.18
CA ALA A 438 -3.57 8.22 -16.01
C ALA A 438 -4.88 7.40 -16.13
N PHE A 439 -5.52 7.09 -14.99
CA PHE A 439 -6.83 6.43 -15.00
C PHE A 439 -7.90 7.22 -15.74
N LEU A 440 -7.95 8.55 -15.55
CA LEU A 440 -8.90 9.41 -16.24
C LEU A 440 -8.70 9.33 -17.75
N GLY A 441 -7.45 9.38 -18.23
CA GLY A 441 -7.12 9.23 -19.64
C GLY A 441 -7.57 7.90 -20.23
N GLY A 442 -7.48 6.81 -19.47
CA GLY A 442 -8.02 5.51 -19.86
C GLY A 442 -9.55 5.45 -19.91
N LEU A 443 -10.24 6.18 -19.03
CA LEU A 443 -11.71 6.15 -18.87
C LEU A 443 -12.48 7.13 -19.77
N ILE A 444 -11.88 8.21 -20.26
CA ILE A 444 -12.58 9.18 -21.11
C ILE A 444 -12.83 8.60 -22.51
N ASP A 445 -14.06 8.63 -23.01
CA ASP A 445 -14.37 8.13 -24.36
C ASP A 445 -13.77 9.00 -25.47
N ASP A 446 -13.90 10.32 -25.35
CA ASP A 446 -13.39 11.29 -26.33
C ASP A 446 -11.90 11.58 -26.09
N LYS A 447 -11.06 10.64 -26.56
CA LYS A 447 -9.60 10.70 -26.44
C LYS A 447 -9.01 11.95 -27.11
N GLU A 448 -9.58 12.37 -28.24
CA GLU A 448 -9.12 13.54 -28.98
C GLU A 448 -9.28 14.81 -28.15
N TRP A 449 -10.47 15.05 -27.61
CA TRP A 449 -10.72 16.20 -26.77
C TRP A 449 -9.85 16.17 -25.51
N PHE A 450 -9.74 15.02 -24.85
CA PHE A 450 -8.94 14.90 -23.63
C PHE A 450 -7.47 15.27 -23.86
N LEU A 451 -6.87 14.75 -24.93
CA LEU A 451 -5.48 15.03 -25.29
C LEU A 451 -5.25 16.50 -25.64
N LEU A 452 -6.25 17.18 -26.21
CA LEU A 452 -6.20 18.63 -26.44
C LEU A 452 -6.34 19.43 -25.13
N GLU A 453 -7.18 18.97 -24.21
CA GLU A 453 -7.44 19.65 -22.93
C GLU A 453 -6.25 19.55 -21.97
N ILE A 454 -5.54 18.41 -21.91
CA ILE A 454 -4.36 18.30 -21.04
C ILE A 454 -3.21 19.24 -21.45
N GLU A 455 -3.14 19.59 -22.74
CA GLU A 455 -2.20 20.58 -23.31
C GLU A 455 -2.73 22.02 -23.23
N SER A 456 -3.96 22.22 -22.74
CA SER A 456 -4.55 23.54 -22.55
C SER A 456 -3.87 24.31 -21.40
N GLU A 457 -4.13 25.60 -21.29
CA GLU A 457 -3.62 26.41 -20.16
C GLU A 457 -4.16 25.89 -18.81
N PRO A 458 -3.36 25.90 -17.73
CA PRO A 458 -2.05 26.54 -17.59
C PRO A 458 -0.89 25.72 -18.18
N LYS A 459 0.11 26.34 -18.83
CA LYS A 459 1.30 25.60 -19.30
C LYS A 459 2.40 25.48 -18.22
N ASP A 460 3.12 24.36 -18.22
CA ASP A 460 4.37 24.23 -17.46
C ASP A 460 5.49 25.00 -18.19
N LEU A 461 5.92 26.14 -17.65
CA LEU A 461 6.96 26.96 -18.26
C LEU A 461 8.31 26.23 -18.38
N ALA A 462 8.54 25.17 -17.58
CA ALA A 462 9.73 24.33 -17.66
C ALA A 462 9.54 23.08 -18.54
N GLY A 463 8.31 22.74 -18.92
CA GLY A 463 7.97 21.62 -19.80
C GLY A 463 8.05 20.21 -19.21
N PHE A 464 8.88 19.99 -18.20
CA PHE A 464 9.16 18.65 -17.68
C PHE A 464 7.90 17.93 -17.13
N TYR A 465 7.07 18.63 -16.35
CA TYR A 465 5.87 18.03 -15.78
C TYR A 465 4.78 17.85 -16.82
N GLN A 466 4.69 18.76 -17.81
CA GLN A 466 3.75 18.62 -18.92
C GLN A 466 4.04 17.35 -19.73
N ILE A 467 5.30 17.10 -20.10
CA ILE A 467 5.67 15.89 -20.82
C ILE A 467 5.32 14.62 -20.02
N LEU A 468 5.73 14.58 -18.75
CA LEU A 468 5.49 13.43 -17.89
C LEU A 468 3.99 13.16 -17.71
N PHE A 469 3.20 14.22 -17.59
CA PHE A 469 1.75 14.16 -17.50
C PHE A 469 1.13 13.54 -18.75
N THR A 470 1.50 14.03 -19.92
CA THR A 470 1.00 13.56 -21.23
C THR A 470 1.36 12.10 -21.47
N ILE A 471 2.60 11.70 -21.15
CA ILE A 471 3.05 10.31 -21.26
C ILE A 471 2.22 9.36 -20.38
N ASN A 472 1.99 9.74 -19.12
CA ASN A 472 1.22 8.88 -18.20
C ASN A 472 -0.23 8.71 -18.67
N CYS A 473 -0.82 9.75 -19.26
CA CYS A 473 -2.15 9.65 -19.84
C CYS A 473 -2.14 8.76 -21.09
N LEU A 474 -1.14 8.92 -21.97
CA LEU A 474 -1.01 8.13 -23.20
C LEU A 474 -0.76 6.65 -22.93
N SER A 475 -0.07 6.29 -21.85
CA SER A 475 0.15 4.88 -21.48
C SER A 475 -1.15 4.13 -21.16
N GLU A 476 -2.25 4.84 -20.96
CA GLU A 476 -3.57 4.29 -20.66
C GLU A 476 -4.54 4.38 -21.86
N ILE A 477 -4.09 4.83 -23.03
CA ILE A 477 -4.91 4.99 -24.23
C ILE A 477 -4.45 4.01 -25.32
N HIS A 478 -5.35 3.14 -25.78
CA HIS A 478 -5.09 2.26 -26.92
C HIS A 478 -5.01 3.06 -28.22
N ILE A 479 -3.84 3.10 -28.86
CA ILE A 479 -3.59 3.96 -30.03
C ILE A 479 -4.45 3.61 -31.25
N GLY A 480 -4.90 2.36 -31.38
CA GLY A 480 -5.86 1.98 -32.43
C GLY A 480 -7.20 2.73 -32.34
N SER A 481 -7.51 3.37 -31.20
CA SER A 481 -8.67 4.24 -31.02
C SER A 481 -8.45 5.68 -31.52
N LEU A 482 -7.21 6.09 -31.79
CA LEU A 482 -6.86 7.40 -32.33
C LEU A 482 -6.97 7.36 -33.86
N ILE A 483 -8.16 7.70 -34.38
CA ILE A 483 -8.48 7.56 -35.81
C ILE A 483 -7.84 8.67 -36.67
N ASN A 484 -7.31 9.75 -36.07
CA ASN A 484 -6.92 10.97 -36.78
C ASN A 484 -5.41 11.27 -36.69
N SER A 485 -4.72 11.19 -37.83
CA SER A 485 -3.28 11.48 -37.98
C SER A 485 -2.88 12.91 -37.60
N SER A 486 -3.83 13.85 -37.53
CA SER A 486 -3.54 15.24 -37.14
C SER A 486 -3.31 15.44 -35.65
N ILE A 487 -4.03 14.72 -34.78
CA ILE A 487 -3.83 14.77 -33.33
C ILE A 487 -2.51 14.13 -32.96
N GLU A 488 -2.26 12.97 -33.56
CA GLU A 488 -1.01 12.24 -33.50
C GLU A 488 0.17 13.15 -33.86
N THR A 489 0.07 13.88 -34.98
CA THR A 489 1.08 14.86 -35.40
C THR A 489 1.24 15.98 -34.37
N LYS A 490 0.15 16.49 -33.80
CA LYS A 490 0.18 17.57 -32.82
C LYS A 490 0.82 17.15 -31.50
N ILE A 491 0.47 15.99 -30.97
CA ILE A 491 1.07 15.43 -29.74
C ILE A 491 2.56 15.18 -29.95
N ASN A 492 2.94 14.62 -31.10
CA ASN A 492 4.34 14.45 -31.45
C ASN A 492 5.09 15.78 -31.48
N GLN A 493 4.51 16.81 -32.10
CA GLN A 493 5.11 18.14 -32.14
C GLN A 493 5.28 18.74 -30.75
N GLU A 494 4.30 18.62 -29.86
CA GLU A 494 4.41 19.11 -28.48
C GLU A 494 5.48 18.33 -27.70
N ILE A 495 5.51 16.99 -27.78
CA ILE A 495 6.54 16.18 -27.13
C ILE A 495 7.93 16.55 -27.67
N THR A 496 8.09 16.67 -28.99
CA THR A 496 9.35 17.11 -29.61
C THR A 496 9.75 18.50 -29.15
N TYR A 497 8.84 19.47 -29.15
CA TYR A 497 9.08 20.83 -28.67
C TYR A 497 9.59 20.84 -27.24
N TRP A 498 8.94 20.10 -26.35
CA TRP A 498 9.34 20.06 -24.95
C TRP A 498 10.69 19.36 -24.74
N ILE A 499 10.96 18.31 -25.50
CA ILE A 499 12.26 17.63 -25.51
C ILE A 499 13.37 18.59 -25.99
N GLU A 500 13.14 19.34 -27.06
CA GLU A 500 14.07 20.36 -27.57
C GLU A 500 14.33 21.46 -26.53
N LEU A 501 13.26 21.99 -25.90
CA LEU A 501 13.36 23.00 -24.86
C LEU A 501 14.18 22.52 -23.65
N LEU A 502 14.02 21.26 -23.26
CA LEU A 502 14.79 20.64 -22.18
C LEU A 502 16.29 20.55 -22.50
N CYS A 503 16.63 20.34 -23.77
CA CYS A 503 18.03 20.24 -24.23
C CYS A 503 18.72 21.60 -24.37
N ASP A 504 17.99 22.67 -24.72
CA ASP A 504 18.57 23.99 -24.95
C ASP A 504 19.09 24.67 -23.67
N ASP A 505 18.57 24.31 -22.47
CA ASP A 505 19.01 24.89 -21.18
C ASP A 505 20.16 24.09 -20.52
N LYS A 506 21.34 24.17 -21.16
CA LYS A 506 22.59 23.47 -20.82
C LYS A 506 23.05 23.57 -19.36
N ASN A 507 22.66 24.62 -18.64
CA ASN A 507 23.04 24.83 -17.24
C ASN A 507 22.16 24.05 -16.24
N ARG A 508 21.01 23.50 -16.66
CA ARG A 508 20.10 22.77 -15.76
C ARG A 508 20.41 21.27 -15.64
N ILE A 509 20.93 20.65 -16.70
CA ILE A 509 21.14 19.19 -16.79
C ILE A 509 22.34 18.70 -15.95
N GLY A 510 23.30 19.58 -15.62
CA GLY A 510 24.41 19.27 -14.71
C GLY A 510 24.00 19.00 -13.25
N ASN A 511 22.71 19.08 -12.92
CA ASN A 511 22.18 18.78 -11.60
C ASN A 511 21.76 17.30 -11.52
N SER A 512 22.33 16.52 -10.59
CA SER A 512 22.14 15.06 -10.49
C SER A 512 20.68 14.60 -10.40
N ASN A 513 19.79 15.47 -9.87
CA ASN A 513 18.35 15.20 -9.80
C ASN A 513 17.67 15.25 -11.17
N LEU A 514 18.12 16.13 -12.07
CA LEU A 514 17.55 16.22 -13.41
C LEU A 514 17.92 14.99 -14.25
N TYR A 515 19.14 14.47 -14.09
CA TYR A 515 19.58 13.22 -14.74
C TYR A 515 18.72 12.00 -14.32
N ILE A 516 18.42 11.84 -13.02
CA ILE A 516 17.52 10.76 -12.54
C ILE A 516 16.12 10.93 -13.14
N GLN A 517 15.64 12.16 -13.21
CA GLN A 517 14.36 12.51 -13.82
C GLN A 517 14.32 12.19 -15.33
N PHE A 518 15.38 12.48 -16.08
CA PHE A 518 15.54 12.09 -17.48
C PHE A 518 15.58 10.57 -17.67
N ARG A 519 16.30 9.86 -16.81
CA ARG A 519 16.35 8.38 -16.85
C ARG A 519 14.97 7.76 -16.65
N ASN A 520 14.23 8.20 -15.63
CA ASN A 520 12.86 7.73 -15.37
C ASN A 520 11.91 8.09 -16.51
N PHE A 521 12.12 9.25 -17.14
CA PHE A 521 11.40 9.66 -18.35
C PHE A 521 11.65 8.68 -19.51
N PHE A 522 12.90 8.35 -19.84
CA PHE A 522 13.22 7.40 -20.89
C PHE A 522 12.72 5.98 -20.63
N ASP A 523 12.72 5.51 -19.38
CA ASP A 523 12.18 4.20 -19.04
C ASP A 523 10.66 4.12 -19.24
N ARG A 524 9.91 5.17 -18.87
CA ARG A 524 8.46 5.25 -19.13
C ARG A 524 8.16 5.28 -20.62
N LEU A 525 8.97 6.01 -21.37
CA LEU A 525 8.86 6.13 -22.82
C LEU A 525 9.02 4.80 -23.58
N LYS A 526 9.81 3.85 -23.06
CA LYS A 526 9.93 2.50 -23.66
C LYS A 526 8.60 1.76 -23.70
N ASN A 527 7.70 2.06 -22.78
CA ASN A 527 6.49 1.27 -22.55
C ASN A 527 5.26 1.84 -23.24
N ILE A 528 5.39 2.97 -23.93
CA ILE A 528 4.35 3.50 -24.80
C ILE A 528 4.45 2.73 -26.12
N PRO A 529 3.41 1.97 -26.53
CA PRO A 529 3.37 1.42 -27.88
C PRO A 529 3.44 2.62 -28.83
N LEU A 530 4.41 2.66 -29.74
CA LEU A 530 4.55 3.66 -30.80
C LEU A 530 4.94 5.09 -30.41
N TRP A 531 6.11 5.46 -30.96
CA TRP A 531 6.37 6.80 -31.42
C TRP A 531 5.87 6.90 -32.86
N LEU A 532 5.01 7.86 -33.05
CA LEU A 532 3.96 7.87 -34.06
C LEU A 532 4.45 8.29 -35.48
N ASN A 533 5.76 8.51 -35.67
CA ASN A 533 6.42 8.53 -36.99
C ASN A 533 7.96 8.65 -36.85
N LYS A 534 8.69 8.37 -37.96
CA LYS A 534 10.16 8.46 -38.07
C LYS A 534 10.75 9.79 -37.55
N SER A 535 10.09 10.91 -37.81
CA SER A 535 10.58 12.25 -37.42
C SER A 535 10.67 12.46 -35.90
N THR A 536 9.70 11.94 -35.16
CA THR A 536 9.66 12.05 -33.69
C THR A 536 10.75 11.18 -33.09
N SER A 537 10.90 9.96 -33.61
CA SER A 537 11.95 9.02 -33.23
C SER A 537 13.35 9.58 -33.50
N ASP A 538 13.59 10.17 -34.67
CA ASP A 538 14.87 10.79 -35.03
C ASP A 538 15.22 11.96 -34.08
N SER A 539 14.23 12.75 -33.66
CA SER A 539 14.43 13.86 -32.72
C SER A 539 14.84 13.38 -31.32
N ILE A 540 14.25 12.28 -30.84
CA ILE A 540 14.59 11.66 -29.55
C ILE A 540 15.96 10.99 -29.60
N ILE A 541 16.26 10.30 -30.69
CA ILE A 541 17.59 9.71 -30.94
C ILE A 541 18.65 10.81 -30.85
N LYS A 542 18.43 11.92 -31.55
CA LYS A 542 19.32 13.08 -31.51
C LYS A 542 19.50 13.63 -30.08
N VAL A 543 18.43 13.70 -29.29
CA VAL A 543 18.50 14.12 -27.88
C VAL A 543 19.31 13.16 -27.02
N ILE A 544 19.14 11.85 -27.20
CA ILE A 544 19.93 10.83 -26.50
C ILE A 544 21.41 10.95 -26.90
N GLU A 545 21.70 11.15 -28.18
CA GLU A 545 23.05 11.38 -28.70
C GLU A 545 23.68 12.66 -28.12
N ASP A 546 22.95 13.76 -28.08
CA ASP A 546 23.40 15.04 -27.54
C ASP A 546 23.71 14.93 -26.03
N ILE A 547 22.85 14.26 -25.25
CA ILE A 547 23.08 13.98 -23.82
C ILE A 547 24.31 13.07 -23.62
N HIS A 548 24.46 12.02 -24.44
CA HIS A 548 25.60 11.11 -24.36
C HIS A 548 26.93 11.84 -24.63
N ASN A 549 26.97 12.63 -25.70
CA ASN A 549 28.16 13.36 -26.13
C ASN A 549 28.57 14.45 -25.14
N GLU A 550 27.62 15.13 -24.48
CA GLU A 550 27.89 16.27 -23.61
C GLU A 550 28.21 15.88 -22.15
N PHE A 551 27.61 14.81 -21.62
CA PHE A 551 27.82 14.37 -20.22
C PHE A 551 28.83 13.23 -20.03
N ASN A 552 29.40 12.71 -21.13
CA ASN A 552 30.37 11.60 -21.11
C ASN A 552 29.86 10.39 -20.30
N ILE A 553 28.54 10.17 -20.33
CA ILE A 553 27.87 9.08 -19.63
C ILE A 553 28.24 7.79 -20.39
N PRO A 554 28.83 6.78 -19.73
CA PRO A 554 29.21 5.54 -20.40
C PRO A 554 27.99 4.91 -21.08
N MET A 555 28.02 4.74 -22.41
CA MET A 555 27.00 4.02 -23.20
C MET A 555 26.73 2.59 -22.68
N ARG A 556 27.64 2.04 -21.86
CA ARG A 556 27.50 0.76 -21.17
C ARG A 556 26.42 0.71 -20.08
N GLU A 557 25.77 1.83 -19.75
CA GLU A 557 24.55 1.75 -18.96
C GLU A 557 23.44 1.11 -19.82
N ARG A 558 23.15 -0.16 -19.53
CA ARG A 558 22.10 -1.03 -20.11
C ARG A 558 20.84 -0.31 -20.61
N LEU A 559 20.46 0.78 -19.98
CA LEU A 559 19.25 1.53 -20.28
C LEU A 559 19.15 2.07 -21.72
N VAL A 560 20.26 2.62 -22.26
CA VAL A 560 20.27 3.21 -23.62
C VAL A 560 20.32 2.09 -24.67
N GLU A 561 21.15 1.07 -24.46
CA GLU A 561 21.17 -0.14 -25.29
C GLU A 561 19.81 -0.87 -25.27
N ASP A 562 19.21 -1.10 -24.10
CA ASP A 562 17.91 -1.76 -23.96
C ASP A 562 16.78 -0.92 -24.59
N TYR A 563 16.86 0.42 -24.53
CA TYR A 563 15.94 1.33 -25.23
C TYR A 563 16.06 1.15 -26.74
N PHE A 564 17.28 1.23 -27.28
CA PHE A 564 17.55 1.10 -28.71
C PHE A 564 17.18 -0.28 -29.23
N ILE A 565 17.51 -1.35 -28.50
CA ILE A 565 17.16 -2.73 -28.85
C ILE A 565 15.63 -2.92 -28.83
N TYR A 566 14.93 -2.40 -27.83
CA TYR A 566 13.46 -2.42 -27.78
C TYR A 566 12.85 -1.66 -28.96
N PHE A 567 13.37 -0.47 -29.25
CA PHE A 567 12.88 0.38 -30.33
C PHE A 567 13.10 -0.26 -31.71
N ILE A 568 14.28 -0.84 -31.96
CA ILE A 568 14.61 -1.59 -33.19
C ILE A 568 13.73 -2.83 -33.35
N LYS A 569 13.49 -3.58 -32.27
CA LYS A 569 12.67 -4.80 -32.33
C LYS A 569 11.20 -4.52 -32.62
N ASN A 570 10.68 -3.38 -32.17
CA ASN A 570 9.27 -3.04 -32.28
C ASN A 570 8.93 -2.04 -33.40
N ASN A 571 9.92 -1.35 -33.97
CA ASN A 571 9.72 -0.37 -35.05
C ASN A 571 10.72 -0.60 -36.19
N ASN A 572 10.20 -0.95 -37.38
CA ASN A 572 10.98 -1.25 -38.60
C ASN A 572 11.62 0.00 -39.28
N PHE A 573 11.86 1.10 -38.55
CA PHE A 573 12.13 2.43 -39.14
C PHE A 573 13.58 2.91 -39.10
N ILE A 574 14.53 2.13 -38.56
CA ILE A 574 15.93 2.56 -38.49
C ILE A 574 16.70 2.16 -39.76
N GLU A 575 17.35 3.14 -40.39
CA GLU A 575 18.38 2.89 -41.40
C GLU A 575 19.61 2.26 -40.76
N ILE A 576 20.06 1.13 -41.30
CA ILE A 576 21.22 0.34 -40.85
C ILE A 576 22.49 1.18 -40.68
N SER A 577 22.62 2.27 -41.43
CA SER A 577 23.75 3.22 -41.37
C SER A 577 23.88 3.98 -40.04
N ILE A 578 22.77 4.18 -39.30
CA ILE A 578 22.77 4.81 -37.97
C ILE A 578 23.19 3.78 -36.91
N LEU A 579 22.72 2.55 -37.06
CA LEU A 579 23.11 1.38 -36.25
C LEU A 579 24.63 1.11 -36.30
N ASP A 580 25.23 1.20 -37.49
CA ASP A 580 26.68 1.01 -37.67
C ASP A 580 27.53 2.12 -37.04
N LYS A 581 26.99 3.33 -36.87
CA LYS A 581 27.71 4.40 -36.14
C LYS A 581 27.64 4.23 -34.62
N LEU A 582 26.53 3.70 -34.12
CA LEU A 582 26.28 3.54 -32.68
C LEU A 582 26.94 2.29 -32.10
N LEU A 583 27.06 1.20 -32.87
CA LEU A 583 27.70 -0.05 -32.42
C LEU A 583 29.24 -0.05 -32.49
N ASN A 584 29.84 0.98 -33.11
CA ASN A 584 31.28 1.09 -33.33
C ASN A 584 32.01 2.03 -32.35
N ASN A 585 31.33 2.56 -31.33
CA ASN A 585 31.90 3.27 -30.17
C ASN A 585 31.55 2.53 -28.88
#